data_AF-A0A940VYB6-F1
#
_entry.id   AF-A0A940VYB6-F1
#
_cell.length_a   1.000
_cell.length_b   1.000
_cell.length_c   1.000
_cell.angle_alpha   90.00
_cell.angle_beta   90.00
_cell.angle_gamma   90.00
#
_symmetry.space_group_name_H-M   'P 1'
#
loop_
_entity.id
_entity.type
_entity.pdbx_description
1 polymer ?
#
loop_
_entity_poly.entity_id
_entity_poly.type
_entity_poly.pdbx_seq_one_letter_code
_entity_poly.pdbx_strand_id
1 'polypeptide(L)'
;MKKIIFRIFLLLVLYFVGPNIIDAINLRFFASPEDTLNRFYTEHDLAEDQLKDSLILAGTKMVPLLEREILKKDIPRRRYAIGTLGYLGNENSLVVLEHIFHDESEEAYFRGDALLAIASIDLLYAQKIASQHLNDMNIAKYAREVLTTTTRLDQRSYCDALFHRHW
;
A
#
# COMPACT_ATOMS: atom_id res chain seq x y z
N MET A 1 -5.97 39.19 26.22
CA MET A 1 -6.40 37.80 26.54
C MET A 1 -6.69 36.93 25.32
N LYS A 2 -7.64 37.28 24.42
CA LYS A 2 -8.03 36.40 23.29
C LYS A 2 -6.86 35.95 22.38
N LYS A 3 -5.89 36.84 22.08
CA LYS A 3 -4.70 36.51 21.27
C LYS A 3 -3.73 35.52 21.94
N ILE A 4 -3.68 35.49 23.27
CA ILE A 4 -2.79 34.58 24.03
C ILE A 4 -3.41 33.19 24.08
N ILE A 5 -4.72 33.10 24.34
CA ILE A 5 -5.47 31.84 24.33
C ILE A 5 -5.39 31.17 22.94
N PHE A 6 -5.55 31.95 21.87
CA PHE A 6 -5.40 31.44 20.50
C PHE A 6 -3.99 30.90 20.21
N ARG A 7 -2.93 31.57 20.69
CA ARG A 7 -1.54 31.11 20.52
C ARG A 7 -1.24 29.83 21.30
N ILE A 8 -1.76 29.71 22.52
CA ILE A 8 -1.61 28.49 23.33
C ILE A 8 -2.35 27.32 22.65
N PHE A 9 -3.56 27.56 22.17
CA PHE A 9 -4.32 26.56 21.43
C PHE A 9 -3.59 26.11 20.15
N LEU A 10 -3.05 27.06 19.37
CA LEU A 10 -2.28 26.75 18.16
C LEU A 10 -1.02 25.93 18.46
N LEU A 11 -0.29 26.27 19.53
CA LEU A 11 0.90 25.53 19.96
C LEU A 11 0.56 24.11 20.42
N LEU A 12 -0.57 23.93 21.11
CA LEU A 12 -1.05 22.60 21.49
C LEU A 12 -1.43 21.77 20.25
N VAL A 13 -2.12 22.35 19.27
CA VAL A 13 -2.43 21.65 18.01
C VAL A 13 -1.15 21.26 17.27
N LEU A 14 -0.17 22.15 17.17
CA LEU A 14 1.12 21.85 16.54
C LEU A 14 1.94 20.83 17.32
N TYR A 15 1.82 20.78 18.66
CA TYR A 15 2.50 19.77 19.47
C TYR A 15 1.91 18.37 19.27
N PHE A 16 0.58 18.26 19.16
CA PHE A 16 -0.09 16.96 18.99
C PHE A 16 -0.09 16.45 17.55
N VAL A 17 -0.14 17.33 16.54
CA VAL A 17 -0.18 16.94 15.12
C VAL A 17 1.19 17.02 14.46
N GLY A 18 2.08 17.85 14.99
CA GLY A 18 3.40 18.14 14.43
C GLY A 18 4.28 16.92 14.20
N PRO A 19 4.40 15.96 15.15
CA PRO A 19 5.28 14.81 14.97
C PRO A 19 4.95 13.97 13.72
N ASN A 20 3.67 13.66 13.50
CA ASN A 20 3.23 12.83 12.36
C ASN A 20 3.39 13.57 11.03
N ILE A 21 3.13 14.88 11.01
CA ILE A 21 3.34 15.70 9.81
C ILE A 21 4.84 15.82 9.47
N ILE A 22 5.70 16.06 10.47
CA ILE A 22 7.14 16.14 10.28
C ILE A 22 7.67 14.82 9.76
N ASP A 23 7.21 13.70 10.32
CA ASP A 23 7.62 12.36 9.89
C ASP A 23 7.15 12.05 8.46
N ALA A 24 5.90 12.37 8.11
CA ALA A 24 5.41 12.22 6.74
C ALA A 24 6.20 13.10 5.73
N ILE A 25 6.57 14.32 6.11
CA ILE A 25 7.45 15.19 5.31
C ILE A 25 8.83 14.54 5.14
N ASN A 26 9.39 13.99 6.22
CA ASN A 26 10.66 13.27 6.19
C ASN A 26 10.59 12.07 5.23
N LEU A 27 9.60 11.20 5.40
CA LEU A 27 9.37 10.05 4.54
C LEU A 27 9.15 10.44 3.09
N ARG A 28 8.41 11.52 2.81
CA ARG A 28 8.12 11.95 1.44
C ARG A 28 9.35 12.54 0.75
N PHE A 29 10.07 13.45 1.40
CA PHE A 29 11.05 14.29 0.72
C PHE A 29 12.51 13.97 1.03
N PHE A 30 12.81 13.43 2.22
CA PHE A 30 14.18 13.37 2.72
C PHE A 30 14.70 11.93 2.90
N ALA A 31 13.87 11.02 3.43
CA ALA A 31 14.25 9.63 3.61
C ALA A 31 14.55 8.95 2.26
N SER A 32 15.59 8.13 2.23
CA SER A 32 15.85 7.29 1.06
C SER A 32 14.77 6.21 0.93
N PRO A 33 14.56 5.64 -0.28
CA PRO A 33 13.72 4.45 -0.44
C PRO A 33 14.19 3.29 0.44
N GLU A 34 15.50 3.08 0.57
CA GLU A 34 16.10 2.02 1.38
C GLU A 34 15.79 2.20 2.87
N ASP A 35 15.91 3.41 3.41
CA ASP A 35 15.58 3.71 4.80
C ASP A 35 14.08 3.53 5.07
N THR A 36 13.25 3.97 4.14
CA THR A 36 11.79 3.77 4.19
C THR A 36 11.44 2.28 4.20
N LEU A 37 12.08 1.50 3.33
CA LEU A 37 11.84 0.07 3.24
C LEU A 37 12.30 -0.65 4.52
N ASN A 38 13.48 -0.30 5.03
CA ASN A 38 13.98 -0.85 6.29
C ASN A 38 12.99 -0.57 7.43
N ARG A 39 12.53 0.69 7.53
CA ARG A 39 11.50 1.08 8.48
C ARG A 39 10.23 0.26 8.32
N PHE A 40 9.71 0.12 7.11
CA PHE A 40 8.55 -0.72 6.81
C PHE A 40 8.71 -2.16 7.32
N TYR A 41 9.91 -2.75 7.25
CA TYR A 41 10.16 -4.08 7.78
C TYR A 41 10.28 -4.13 9.31
N THR A 42 10.76 -3.06 9.93
CA THR A 42 11.11 -3.04 11.37
C THR A 42 10.13 -2.30 12.27
N GLU A 43 9.10 -1.62 11.74
CA GLU A 43 8.08 -0.95 12.56
C GLU A 43 7.23 -1.96 13.32
N HIS A 44 7.08 -1.82 14.63
CA HIS A 44 6.25 -2.71 15.47
C HIS A 44 5.02 -1.95 15.98
N ASP A 45 4.11 -2.66 16.64
CA ASP A 45 2.92 -2.09 17.31
C ASP A 45 1.97 -1.30 16.40
N LEU A 46 1.96 -1.63 15.10
CA LEU A 46 1.03 -1.10 14.12
C LEU A 46 -0.18 -2.01 13.96
N ALA A 47 -1.36 -1.44 13.75
CA ALA A 47 -2.50 -2.19 13.25
C ALA A 47 -2.23 -2.69 11.82
N GLU A 48 -2.89 -3.78 11.40
CA GLU A 48 -2.62 -4.42 10.11
C GLU A 48 -2.78 -3.45 8.93
N ASP A 49 -3.80 -2.59 8.98
CA ASP A 49 -4.06 -1.57 7.97
C ASP A 49 -2.96 -0.50 7.91
N GLN A 50 -2.28 -0.22 9.02
CA GLN A 50 -1.20 0.76 9.16
C GLN A 50 0.18 0.26 8.70
N LEU A 51 0.37 -1.05 8.51
CA LEU A 51 1.67 -1.63 8.19
C LEU A 51 2.33 -1.06 6.93
N LYS A 52 1.54 -0.48 6.02
CA LYS A 52 1.98 0.09 4.73
C LYS A 52 2.17 1.60 4.76
N ASP A 53 1.94 2.27 5.91
CA ASP A 53 1.91 3.73 5.99
C ASP A 53 3.22 4.39 5.57
N SER A 54 4.34 3.87 6.06
CA SER A 54 5.67 4.34 5.67
C SER A 54 5.88 4.34 4.16
N LEU A 55 5.40 3.30 3.47
CA LEU A 55 5.49 3.18 2.01
C LEU A 55 4.55 4.15 1.29
N ILE A 56 3.30 4.29 1.76
CA ILE A 56 2.30 5.21 1.20
C ILE A 56 2.75 6.66 1.35
N LEU A 57 3.26 7.04 2.52
CA LEU A 57 3.74 8.38 2.80
C LEU A 57 4.96 8.73 1.95
N ALA A 58 5.88 7.78 1.74
CA ALA A 58 7.02 7.95 0.85
C ALA A 58 6.61 8.11 -0.63
N GLY A 59 5.56 7.42 -1.06
CA GLY A 59 4.94 7.58 -2.38
C GLY A 59 5.72 6.92 -3.52
N THR A 60 5.57 7.44 -4.73
CA THR A 60 6.01 6.78 -5.99
C THR A 60 7.51 6.52 -6.09
N LYS A 61 8.35 7.22 -5.30
CA LYS A 61 9.80 6.92 -5.22
C LYS A 61 10.09 5.50 -4.73
N MET A 62 9.12 4.86 -4.06
CA MET A 62 9.24 3.49 -3.60
C MET A 62 9.07 2.46 -4.72
N VAL A 63 8.45 2.81 -5.85
CA VAL A 63 8.05 1.83 -6.86
C VAL A 63 9.22 0.98 -7.38
N PRO A 64 10.35 1.54 -7.85
CA PRO A 64 11.43 0.72 -8.40
C PRO A 64 12.04 -0.23 -7.38
N LEU A 65 12.10 0.19 -6.11
CA LEU A 65 12.59 -0.64 -5.02
C LEU A 65 11.59 -1.75 -4.70
N LEU A 66 10.30 -1.43 -4.57
CA LEU A 66 9.26 -2.41 -4.29
C LEU A 66 9.13 -3.45 -5.41
N GLU A 67 9.16 -3.05 -6.69
CA GLU A 67 9.13 -3.96 -7.84
C GLU A 67 10.23 -5.04 -7.75
N ARG A 68 11.43 -4.65 -7.33
CA ARG A 68 12.55 -5.59 -7.13
C ARG A 68 12.35 -6.49 -5.91
N GLU A 69 11.88 -5.93 -4.80
CA GLU A 69 11.81 -6.65 -3.53
C GLU A 69 10.67 -7.66 -3.49
N ILE A 70 9.51 -7.37 -4.08
CA ILE A 70 8.35 -8.28 -4.05
C ILE A 70 8.58 -9.60 -4.80
N LEU A 71 9.62 -9.69 -5.63
CA LEU A 71 10.01 -10.94 -6.30
C LEU A 71 10.70 -11.93 -5.37
N LYS A 72 11.21 -11.47 -4.23
CA LYS A 72 11.83 -12.32 -3.20
C LYS A 72 10.72 -12.90 -2.33
N LYS A 73 10.56 -14.23 -2.33
CA LYS A 73 9.42 -14.91 -1.67
C LYS A 73 9.46 -14.82 -0.14
N ASP A 74 10.63 -14.58 0.44
CA ASP A 74 10.89 -14.63 1.89
C ASP A 74 10.98 -13.26 2.57
N ILE A 75 10.70 -12.15 1.86
CA ILE A 75 10.77 -10.83 2.49
C ILE A 75 9.65 -10.63 3.53
N PRO A 76 9.94 -9.95 4.65
CA PRO A 76 8.91 -9.58 5.61
C PRO A 76 7.81 -8.76 4.94
N ARG A 77 6.55 -8.96 5.36
CA ARG A 77 5.42 -8.12 4.96
C ARG A 77 5.19 -8.05 3.44
N ARG A 78 5.64 -9.06 2.69
CA ARG A 78 5.55 -9.11 1.21
C ARG A 78 4.16 -8.79 0.67
N ARG A 79 3.10 -9.33 1.28
CA ARG A 79 1.71 -9.05 0.89
C ARG A 79 1.35 -7.56 0.92
N TYR A 80 1.82 -6.84 1.93
CA TYR A 80 1.57 -5.40 2.06
C TYR A 80 2.40 -4.60 1.06
N ALA A 81 3.60 -5.06 0.72
CA ALA A 81 4.41 -4.47 -0.34
C ALA A 81 3.75 -4.63 -1.72
N ILE A 82 3.22 -5.83 -2.02
CA ILE A 82 2.44 -6.10 -3.25
C ILE A 82 1.23 -5.16 -3.34
N GLY A 83 0.40 -5.12 -2.28
CA GLY A 83 -0.76 -4.23 -2.24
C GLY A 83 -0.38 -2.76 -2.39
N THR A 84 0.76 -2.35 -1.83
CA THR A 84 1.25 -0.97 -1.94
C THR A 84 1.61 -0.58 -3.38
N LEU A 85 2.18 -1.48 -4.18
CA LEU A 85 2.41 -1.19 -5.60
C LEU A 85 1.10 -0.87 -6.34
N GLY A 86 0.03 -1.61 -6.01
CA GLY A 86 -1.32 -1.32 -6.50
C GLY A 86 -1.80 0.09 -6.13
N TYR A 87 -1.54 0.53 -4.90
CA TYR A 87 -1.90 1.88 -4.43
C TYR A 87 -1.08 2.99 -5.07
N LEU A 88 0.22 2.75 -5.29
CA LEU A 88 1.11 3.73 -5.93
C LEU A 88 0.76 3.93 -7.41
N GLY A 89 0.04 2.99 -8.03
CA GLY A 89 -0.63 3.21 -9.32
C GLY A 89 0.30 3.32 -10.52
N ASN A 90 1.53 2.81 -10.44
CA ASN A 90 2.45 2.83 -11.58
C ASN A 90 2.10 1.68 -12.54
N GLU A 91 1.70 2.03 -13.77
CA GLU A 91 1.35 1.05 -14.82
C GLU A 91 2.50 0.10 -15.15
N ASN A 92 3.76 0.53 -15.01
CA ASN A 92 4.91 -0.35 -15.23
C ASN A 92 4.97 -1.51 -14.22
N SER A 93 4.37 -1.35 -13.04
CA SER A 93 4.28 -2.40 -12.03
C SER A 93 3.38 -3.57 -12.48
N LEU A 94 2.54 -3.39 -13.51
CA LEU A 94 1.68 -4.47 -14.01
C LEU A 94 2.49 -5.70 -14.40
N VAL A 95 3.66 -5.52 -15.02
CA VAL A 95 4.53 -6.62 -15.47
C VAL A 95 4.96 -7.50 -14.29
N VAL A 96 5.39 -6.90 -13.17
CA VAL A 96 5.83 -7.66 -12.00
C VAL A 96 4.66 -8.27 -11.24
N LEU A 97 3.51 -7.60 -11.19
CA LEU A 97 2.31 -8.12 -10.53
C LEU A 97 1.71 -9.29 -11.33
N GLU A 98 1.71 -9.23 -12.66
CA GLU A 98 1.32 -10.34 -13.53
C GLU A 98 2.24 -11.55 -13.32
N HIS A 99 3.54 -11.31 -13.21
CA HIS A 99 4.51 -12.38 -12.93
C HIS A 99 4.14 -13.12 -11.63
N ILE A 100 3.84 -12.39 -10.55
CA ILE A 100 3.42 -13.01 -9.28
C ILE A 100 2.06 -13.70 -9.43
N PHE A 101 1.09 -13.09 -10.12
CA PHE A 101 -0.25 -13.65 -10.30
C PHE A 101 -0.23 -15.00 -11.05
N HIS A 102 0.63 -15.11 -12.06
CA HIS A 102 0.75 -16.29 -12.92
C HIS A 102 1.76 -17.33 -12.43
N ASP A 103 2.57 -17.05 -11.41
CA ASP A 103 3.48 -18.05 -10.82
C ASP A 103 2.70 -19.07 -9.98
N GLU A 104 2.49 -20.27 -10.51
CA GLU A 104 1.80 -21.36 -9.81
C GLU A 104 2.56 -21.88 -8.57
N SER A 105 3.85 -21.54 -8.44
CA SER A 105 4.63 -21.84 -7.23
C SER A 105 4.47 -20.80 -6.13
N GLU A 106 3.72 -19.72 -6.38
CA GLU A 106 3.30 -18.77 -5.35
C GLU A 106 2.13 -19.30 -4.51
N GLU A 107 2.13 -18.91 -3.25
CA GLU A 107 0.98 -19.16 -2.39
C GLU A 107 -0.24 -18.39 -2.91
N ALA A 108 -1.42 -19.01 -2.82
CA ALA A 108 -2.66 -18.50 -3.40
C ALA A 108 -2.99 -17.06 -3.00
N TYR A 109 -2.69 -16.67 -1.75
CA TYR A 109 -2.94 -15.31 -1.29
C TYR A 109 -1.97 -14.28 -1.89
N PHE A 110 -0.71 -14.62 -2.20
CA PHE A 110 0.18 -13.69 -2.90
C PHE A 110 -0.29 -13.45 -4.33
N ARG A 111 -0.74 -14.51 -5.01
CA ARG A 111 -1.39 -14.41 -6.32
C ARG A 111 -2.66 -13.56 -6.24
N GLY A 112 -3.48 -13.78 -5.22
CA GLY A 112 -4.68 -12.98 -4.94
C GLY A 112 -4.37 -11.50 -4.68
N ASP A 113 -3.39 -11.21 -3.84
CA ASP A 113 -2.94 -9.85 -3.53
C ASP A 113 -2.38 -9.15 -4.78
N ALA A 114 -1.68 -9.88 -5.65
CA ALA A 114 -1.22 -9.38 -6.94
C ALA A 114 -2.39 -9.05 -7.87
N LEU A 115 -3.42 -9.91 -7.95
CA LEU A 115 -4.62 -9.63 -8.74
C LEU A 115 -5.38 -8.38 -8.24
N LEU A 116 -5.49 -8.20 -6.93
CA LEU A 116 -6.10 -7.00 -6.34
C LEU A 116 -5.24 -5.74 -6.56
N ALA A 117 -3.91 -5.88 -6.54
CA ALA A 117 -3.00 -4.79 -6.88
C ALA A 117 -3.11 -4.41 -8.36
N ILE A 118 -3.25 -5.37 -9.27
CA ILE A 118 -3.53 -5.12 -10.70
C ILE A 118 -4.85 -4.36 -10.83
N ALA A 119 -5.91 -4.81 -10.16
CA ALA A 119 -7.22 -4.12 -10.17
C ALA A 119 -7.16 -2.68 -9.62
N SER A 120 -6.21 -2.40 -8.72
CA SER A 120 -5.98 -1.06 -8.18
C SER A 120 -5.27 -0.10 -9.15
N ILE A 121 -4.55 -0.65 -10.14
CA ILE A 121 -3.86 0.08 -11.22
C ILE A 121 -4.77 0.17 -12.45
N ASP A 122 -5.26 -0.97 -12.94
CA ASP A 122 -6.14 -1.09 -14.09
C ASP A 122 -7.23 -2.15 -13.82
N LEU A 123 -8.41 -1.67 -13.43
CA LEU A 123 -9.57 -2.51 -13.10
C LEU A 123 -10.10 -3.27 -14.32
N LEU A 124 -10.15 -2.65 -15.49
CA LEU A 124 -10.69 -3.28 -16.70
C LEU A 124 -9.81 -4.45 -17.12
N TYR A 125 -8.50 -4.24 -17.05
CA TYR A 125 -7.53 -5.30 -17.30
C TYR A 125 -7.64 -6.43 -16.27
N ALA A 126 -7.70 -6.08 -14.97
CA ALA A 126 -7.88 -7.07 -13.91
C ALA A 126 -9.15 -7.90 -14.08
N GLN A 127 -10.27 -7.29 -14.46
CA GLN A 127 -11.53 -7.98 -14.72
C GLN A 127 -11.42 -8.96 -15.90
N LYS A 128 -10.70 -8.58 -16.96
CA LYS A 128 -10.45 -9.46 -18.10
C LYS A 128 -9.70 -10.71 -17.66
N ILE A 129 -8.60 -10.59 -16.90
CA ILE A 129 -7.84 -11.75 -16.43
C ILE A 129 -8.61 -12.54 -15.37
N ALA A 130 -9.28 -11.88 -14.42
CA ALA A 130 -10.06 -12.53 -13.35
C ALA A 130 -11.16 -13.46 -13.90
N SER A 131 -11.80 -13.10 -15.00
CA SER A 131 -12.84 -13.91 -15.64
C SER A 131 -12.37 -15.33 -16.03
N GLN A 132 -11.06 -15.49 -16.27
CA GLN A 132 -10.44 -16.76 -16.65
C GLN A 132 -10.15 -17.67 -15.45
N HIS A 133 -10.18 -17.13 -14.23
CA HIS A 133 -9.77 -17.83 -13.00
C HIS A 133 -10.94 -18.15 -12.06
N LEU A 134 -12.20 -18.06 -12.53
CA LEU A 134 -13.38 -18.39 -11.74
C LEU A 134 -13.46 -19.86 -11.28
N ASN A 135 -12.78 -20.76 -12.00
CA ASN A 135 -12.73 -22.19 -11.69
C ASN A 135 -11.48 -22.60 -10.89
N ASP A 136 -10.49 -21.72 -10.73
CA ASP A 136 -9.32 -21.97 -9.89
C ASP A 136 -9.73 -21.77 -8.44
N MET A 137 -9.92 -22.85 -7.67
CA MET A 137 -10.40 -22.78 -6.28
C MET A 137 -9.55 -21.88 -5.38
N ASN A 138 -8.26 -21.75 -5.67
CA ASN A 138 -7.34 -20.95 -4.88
C ASN A 138 -7.48 -19.44 -5.17
N ILE A 139 -7.89 -19.09 -6.39
CA ILE A 139 -7.96 -17.70 -6.88
C ILE A 139 -9.39 -17.20 -7.04
N ALA A 140 -10.38 -18.08 -7.15
CA ALA A 140 -11.76 -17.76 -7.48
C ALA A 140 -12.40 -16.74 -6.52
N LYS A 141 -11.99 -16.72 -5.24
CA LYS A 141 -12.42 -15.69 -4.29
C LYS A 141 -12.01 -14.28 -4.77
N TYR A 142 -10.72 -14.09 -5.04
CA TYR A 142 -10.15 -12.82 -5.52
C TYR A 142 -10.69 -12.45 -6.90
N ALA A 143 -10.82 -13.43 -7.79
CA ALA A 143 -11.40 -13.22 -9.11
C ALA A 143 -12.85 -12.69 -9.02
N ARG A 144 -13.68 -13.28 -8.17
CA ARG A 144 -15.05 -12.77 -7.94
C ARG A 144 -15.03 -11.36 -7.36
N GLU A 145 -14.16 -11.09 -6.39
CA GLU A 145 -14.02 -9.76 -5.79
C GLU A 145 -13.71 -8.69 -6.85
N VAL A 146 -12.74 -8.94 -7.73
CA VAL A 146 -12.40 -8.03 -8.84
C VAL A 146 -13.56 -7.87 -9.83
N LEU A 147 -14.28 -8.94 -10.15
CA LEU A 147 -15.40 -8.90 -11.09
C LEU A 147 -16.63 -8.17 -10.54
N THR A 148 -16.87 -8.22 -9.22
CA THR A 148 -17.98 -7.50 -8.57
C THR A 148 -17.63 -6.05 -8.24
N THR A 149 -16.35 -5.70 -8.30
CA THR A 149 -15.85 -4.36 -7.99
C THR A 149 -16.25 -3.38 -9.11
N THR A 150 -17.05 -2.38 -8.76
CA THR A 150 -17.52 -1.32 -9.69
C THR A 150 -16.82 0.02 -9.51
N THR A 151 -16.07 0.17 -8.42
CA THR A 151 -15.31 1.37 -8.07
C THR A 151 -13.88 0.96 -7.71
N ARG A 152 -13.02 1.91 -7.35
CA ARG A 152 -11.67 1.56 -6.89
C ARG A 152 -11.78 0.67 -5.63
N LEU A 153 -11.05 -0.45 -5.58
CA LEU A 153 -10.94 -1.28 -4.37
C LEU A 153 -10.60 -0.39 -3.18
N ASP A 154 -11.08 -0.71 -1.97
CA ASP A 154 -10.81 0.12 -0.80
C ASP A 154 -9.29 0.29 -0.60
N GLN A 155 -8.84 1.54 -0.60
CA GLN A 155 -7.42 1.88 -0.55
C GLN A 155 -7.17 2.76 0.66
N ARG A 156 -6.17 2.39 1.45
CA ARG A 156 -5.65 3.28 2.48
C ARG A 156 -5.11 4.53 1.82
N SER A 157 -5.71 5.67 2.11
CA SER A 157 -5.31 6.93 1.48
C SER A 157 -4.08 7.52 2.16
N TYR A 158 -3.40 8.44 1.46
CA TYR A 158 -2.34 9.25 2.05
C TYR A 158 -2.81 9.97 3.33
N CYS A 159 -4.06 10.45 3.35
CA CYS A 159 -4.63 11.11 4.52
C CYS A 159 -4.82 10.14 5.68
N ASP A 160 -5.21 8.90 5.42
CA ASP A 160 -5.40 7.90 6.48
C ASP A 160 -4.06 7.51 7.10
N ALA A 161 -3.03 7.35 6.27
CA ALA A 161 -1.66 7.15 6.72
C ALA A 161 -1.14 8.36 7.52
N LEU A 162 -1.35 9.59 7.02
CA LEU A 162 -0.89 10.82 7.68
C LEU A 162 -1.52 11.04 9.07
N PHE A 163 -2.80 10.68 9.20
CA PHE A 163 -3.56 10.89 10.43
C PHE A 163 -3.71 9.61 11.27
N HIS A 164 -3.00 8.53 10.93
CA HIS A 164 -3.08 7.23 11.58
C HIS A 164 -4.52 6.74 11.80
N ARG A 165 -5.41 6.99 10.84
CA ARG A 165 -6.80 6.53 10.95
C ARG A 165 -6.81 5.01 10.89
N HIS A 166 -7.61 4.42 11.75
CA HIS A 166 -7.84 2.98 11.84
C HIS A 166 -9.33 2.73 11.67
N TRP A 167 -9.68 1.68 10.93
CA TRP A 167 -11.06 1.35 10.56
C TRP A 167 -11.35 -0.12 10.82
#